data_AF-A0A849EYJ0-F1
#
_entry.id   AF-A0A849EYJ0-F1
#
_cell.length_a   1.000
_cell.length_b   1.000
_cell.length_c   1.000
_cell.angle_alpha   90.00
_cell.angle_beta   90.00
_cell.angle_gamma   90.00
#
_symmetry.space_group_name_H-M   'P 1'
#
loop_
_entity.id
_entity.type
_entity.pdbx_description
1 polymer ?
#
loop_
_entity_poly.entity_id
_entity_poly.type
_entity_poly.pdbx_seq_one_letter_code
_entity_poly.pdbx_strand_id
1 'polypeptide(L)'
;SMSDYITKMLEHYECVAFDVDDTQYFDINEFLEELIDLLSIKSNCQINLPEESIEIHCNKIALQQIFLNLIVNSLKYNDKAETIIDIKAKRTDDLFEFKIRDNGRGIEKEKLKTIFELFATVGHLDNEGKKGHGIGLSTVQKIVGSLGGTISVSSKLGSYSEFTFTIADV
;
A
#
# COMPACT_ATOMS: atom_id res chain seq x y z
N SER A 1 -14.85 9.49 -11.51
CA SER A 1 -14.45 8.06 -11.63
C SER A 1 -14.32 7.45 -10.25
N MET A 2 -14.38 6.11 -10.10
CA MET A 2 -14.07 5.42 -8.84
C MET A 2 -12.66 5.78 -8.34
N SER A 3 -11.72 5.98 -9.27
CA SER A 3 -10.39 6.55 -9.03
C SER A 3 -10.44 7.94 -8.38
N ASP A 4 -11.36 8.82 -8.78
CA ASP A 4 -11.52 10.16 -8.17
C ASP A 4 -12.12 10.08 -6.76
N TYR A 5 -13.00 9.11 -6.49
CA TYR A 5 -13.60 8.93 -5.17
C TYR A 5 -12.57 8.40 -4.17
N ILE A 6 -11.81 7.37 -4.58
CA ILE A 6 -10.70 6.81 -3.80
C ILE A 6 -9.62 7.87 -3.57
N THR A 7 -9.28 8.66 -4.60
CA THR A 7 -8.29 9.75 -4.46
C THR A 7 -8.78 10.80 -3.46
N LYS A 8 -10.05 11.23 -3.52
CA LYS A 8 -10.63 12.17 -2.56
C LYS A 8 -10.69 11.61 -1.13
N MET A 9 -10.95 10.31 -1.00
CA MET A 9 -10.91 9.61 0.28
C MET A 9 -9.49 9.60 0.86
N LEU A 10 -8.49 9.26 0.05
CA LEU A 10 -7.09 9.28 0.48
C LEU A 10 -6.63 10.70 0.85
N GLU A 11 -7.00 11.72 0.08
CA GLU A 11 -6.74 13.14 0.39
C GLU A 11 -7.38 13.58 1.72
N HIS A 12 -8.58 13.05 2.05
CA HIS A 12 -9.22 13.32 3.33
C HIS A 12 -8.45 12.70 4.50
N TYR A 13 -7.90 11.49 4.31
CA TYR A 13 -7.09 10.79 5.33
C TYR A 13 -5.65 11.34 5.44
N GLU A 14 -5.12 11.97 4.40
CA GLU A 14 -3.81 12.65 4.43
C GLU A 14 -3.76 13.84 5.41
N CYS A 15 -4.91 14.37 5.85
CA CYS A 15 -5.03 15.50 6.77
C CYS A 15 -5.18 15.09 8.26
N VAL A 16 -5.37 13.80 8.55
CA VAL A 16 -5.63 13.32 9.91
C VAL A 16 -4.30 13.03 10.59
N ALA A 17 -4.02 13.73 11.70
CA ALA A 17 -2.98 13.28 12.62
C ALA A 17 -3.43 11.94 13.21
N PHE A 18 -2.70 10.86 12.91
CA PHE A 18 -2.96 9.56 13.51
C PHE A 18 -2.53 9.62 14.97
N ASP A 19 -3.45 9.34 15.89
CA ASP A 19 -3.09 9.08 17.27
C ASP A 19 -2.43 7.70 17.33
N VAL A 20 -1.11 7.68 17.24
CA VAL A 20 -0.33 6.43 17.12
C VAL A 20 -0.53 5.52 18.33
N ASP A 21 -0.98 6.09 19.45
CA ASP A 21 -1.25 5.38 20.71
C ASP A 21 -2.62 4.64 20.71
N ASP A 22 -3.50 4.91 19.74
CA ASP A 22 -4.77 4.19 19.57
C ASP A 22 -4.55 2.83 18.87
N THR A 23 -3.97 1.88 19.61
CA THR A 23 -3.68 0.53 19.14
C THR A 23 -4.79 -0.46 19.49
N GLN A 24 -5.00 -1.44 18.61
CA GLN A 24 -5.98 -2.51 18.82
C GLN A 24 -5.46 -3.83 18.23
N TYR A 25 -5.98 -4.94 18.75
CA TYR A 25 -5.74 -6.29 18.22
C TYR A 25 -6.77 -6.60 17.14
N PHE A 26 -6.32 -7.15 16.00
CA PHE A 26 -7.20 -7.59 14.92
C PHE A 26 -6.51 -8.64 14.04
N ASP A 27 -7.31 -9.47 13.38
CA ASP A 27 -6.83 -10.45 12.42
C ASP A 27 -6.49 -9.79 11.08
N ILE A 28 -5.32 -10.12 10.51
CA ILE A 28 -4.85 -9.48 9.27
C ILE A 28 -5.72 -9.83 8.06
N ASN A 29 -6.24 -11.06 7.94
CA ASN A 29 -7.04 -11.44 6.79
C ASN A 29 -8.42 -10.81 6.86
N GLU A 30 -9.06 -10.79 8.03
CA GLU A 30 -10.33 -10.06 8.23
C GLU A 30 -10.17 -8.57 7.87
N PHE A 31 -9.08 -7.94 8.34
CA PHE A 31 -8.77 -6.57 7.98
C PHE A 31 -8.57 -6.36 6.48
N LEU A 32 -7.85 -7.25 5.79
CA LEU A 32 -7.62 -7.13 4.35
C LEU A 32 -8.92 -7.34 3.55
N GLU A 33 -9.78 -8.27 3.98
CA GLU A 33 -11.10 -8.48 3.40
C GLU A 33 -11.97 -7.21 3.52
N GLU A 34 -12.01 -6.57 4.70
CA GLU A 34 -12.69 -5.28 4.89
C GLU A 34 -12.18 -4.21 3.91
N LEU A 35 -10.86 -4.14 3.66
CA LEU A 35 -10.27 -3.19 2.72
C LEU A 35 -10.61 -3.50 1.26
N ILE A 36 -10.64 -4.78 0.89
CA ILE A 36 -10.99 -5.22 -0.47
C ILE A 36 -12.45 -4.87 -0.77
N ASP A 37 -13.34 -5.11 0.19
CA ASP A 37 -14.76 -4.75 0.09
C ASP A 37 -14.94 -3.22 -0.03
N LEU A 38 -14.22 -2.46 0.80
CA LEU A 38 -14.23 -0.99 0.75
C LEU A 38 -13.81 -0.44 -0.62
N LEU A 39 -12.79 -1.03 -1.23
CA LEU A 39 -12.31 -0.62 -2.55
C LEU A 39 -13.24 -0.99 -3.70
N SER A 40 -14.27 -1.83 -3.45
CA SER A 40 -15.22 -2.29 -4.47
C SER A 40 -14.51 -2.80 -5.74
N ILE A 41 -13.47 -3.61 -5.53
CA ILE A 41 -12.54 -4.02 -6.58
C ILE A 41 -13.31 -4.75 -7.70
N LYS A 42 -13.12 -4.29 -8.95
CA LYS A 42 -13.79 -4.84 -10.13
C LYS A 42 -13.29 -6.25 -10.47
N SER A 43 -14.08 -6.96 -11.28
CA SER A 43 -13.90 -8.35 -11.72
C SER A 43 -12.56 -8.73 -12.38
N ASN A 44 -11.69 -7.76 -12.72
CA ASN A 44 -10.42 -8.00 -13.42
C ASN A 44 -9.19 -7.82 -12.51
N CYS A 45 -9.36 -8.04 -11.21
CA CYS A 45 -8.30 -7.98 -10.23
C CYS A 45 -8.39 -9.18 -9.30
N GLN A 46 -7.27 -9.86 -9.12
CA GLN A 46 -7.07 -10.93 -8.17
C GLN A 46 -6.15 -10.41 -7.05
N ILE A 47 -6.63 -10.47 -5.80
CA ILE A 47 -5.81 -10.19 -4.62
C ILE A 47 -5.65 -11.48 -3.84
N ASN A 48 -4.42 -11.93 -3.69
CA ASN A 48 -4.07 -13.10 -2.91
C ASN A 48 -3.70 -12.65 -1.49
N LEU A 49 -4.48 -13.11 -0.51
CA LEU A 49 -4.26 -12.84 0.91
C LEU A 49 -3.09 -13.68 1.47
N PRO A 50 -2.52 -13.29 2.62
CA PRO A 50 -1.59 -14.14 3.36
C PRO A 50 -2.12 -15.55 3.60
N GLU A 51 -1.28 -16.56 3.37
CA GLU A 51 -1.62 -17.99 3.58
C GLU A 51 -1.96 -18.28 5.04
N GLU A 52 -1.21 -17.68 5.97
CA GLU A 52 -1.45 -17.73 7.40
C GLU A 52 -1.98 -16.38 7.86
N SER A 53 -3.12 -16.41 8.56
CA SER A 53 -3.62 -15.22 9.23
C SER A 53 -2.95 -15.08 10.59
N ILE A 54 -2.50 -13.86 10.89
CA ILE A 54 -1.85 -13.51 12.14
C ILE A 54 -2.60 -12.37 12.81
N GLU A 55 -2.63 -12.39 14.13
CA GLU A 55 -3.14 -11.29 14.94
C GLU A 55 -2.10 -10.16 14.97
N ILE A 56 -2.54 -8.95 14.65
CA ILE A 56 -1.74 -7.73 14.63
C ILE A 56 -2.17 -6.83 15.78
N HIS A 57 -1.20 -6.23 16.47
CA HIS A 57 -1.44 -5.18 17.45
C HIS A 57 -0.85 -3.86 16.94
N CYS A 58 -1.68 -2.95 16.44
CA CYS A 58 -1.24 -1.61 16.02
C CYS A 58 -2.43 -0.64 15.89
N ASN A 59 -2.14 0.61 15.50
CA ASN A 59 -3.19 1.52 15.06
C ASN A 59 -3.78 1.03 13.72
N LYS A 60 -5.03 0.53 13.77
CA LYS A 60 -5.74 -0.05 12.62
C LYS A 60 -5.94 0.96 11.48
N ILE A 61 -6.22 2.23 11.81
CA ILE A 61 -6.46 3.29 10.82
C ILE A 61 -5.17 3.65 10.08
N ALA A 62 -4.05 3.74 10.81
CA ALA A 62 -2.73 3.98 10.24
C ALA A 62 -2.33 2.84 9.28
N LEU A 63 -2.53 1.58 9.70
CA LEU A 63 -2.27 0.42 8.85
C LEU A 63 -3.18 0.40 7.62
N GLN A 64 -4.47 0.72 7.78
CA GLN A 64 -5.43 0.87 6.69
C GLN A 64 -4.94 1.88 5.65
N GLN A 65 -4.46 3.05 6.08
CA GLN A 65 -3.94 4.06 5.16
C GLN A 65 -2.70 3.56 4.40
N ILE A 66 -1.81 2.78 5.03
CA ILE A 66 -0.67 2.17 4.35
C ILE A 66 -1.15 1.22 3.24
N PHE A 67 -2.00 0.25 3.59
CA PHE A 67 -2.49 -0.74 2.63
C PHE A 67 -3.29 -0.13 1.50
N LEU A 68 -4.21 0.81 1.79
CA LEU A 68 -4.98 1.50 0.77
C LEU A 68 -4.07 2.22 -0.23
N ASN A 69 -3.04 2.94 0.24
CA ASN A 69 -2.10 3.60 -0.68
C ASN A 69 -1.37 2.61 -1.58
N LEU A 70 -0.88 1.49 -1.03
CA LEU A 70 -0.12 0.50 -1.80
C LEU A 70 -0.99 -0.29 -2.78
N ILE A 71 -2.18 -0.73 -2.35
CA ILE A 71 -3.14 -1.45 -3.20
C ILE A 71 -3.67 -0.53 -4.30
N VAL A 72 -4.05 0.70 -3.97
CA VAL A 72 -4.54 1.66 -4.97
C VAL A 72 -3.45 2.01 -5.97
N ASN A 73 -2.19 2.19 -5.55
CA ASN A 73 -1.08 2.36 -6.49
C ASN A 73 -0.93 1.15 -7.41
N SER A 74 -1.02 -0.06 -6.86
CA SER A 74 -0.95 -1.30 -7.63
C SER A 74 -2.04 -1.33 -8.71
N LEU A 75 -3.29 -1.02 -8.37
CA LEU A 75 -4.42 -0.96 -9.32
C LEU A 75 -4.27 0.17 -10.35
N LYS A 76 -3.84 1.35 -9.89
CA LYS A 76 -3.78 2.59 -10.68
C LYS A 76 -2.72 2.56 -11.77
N TYR A 77 -1.58 1.91 -11.51
CA TYR A 77 -0.43 1.87 -12.43
C TYR A 77 -0.26 0.50 -13.10
N ASN A 78 -1.14 -0.47 -12.83
CA ASN A 78 -1.12 -1.75 -13.52
C ASN A 78 -1.42 -1.59 -15.01
N ASP A 79 -0.66 -2.27 -15.87
CA ASP A 79 -0.83 -2.24 -17.33
C ASP A 79 -1.30 -3.59 -17.89
N LYS A 80 -1.66 -4.56 -17.03
CA LYS A 80 -2.10 -5.90 -17.40
C LYS A 80 -3.62 -5.97 -17.51
N ALA A 81 -4.10 -6.90 -18.34
CA ALA A 81 -5.53 -7.15 -18.51
C ALA A 81 -6.19 -7.64 -17.20
N GLU A 82 -5.44 -8.43 -16.43
CA GLU A 82 -5.78 -8.89 -15.09
C GLU A 82 -4.70 -8.41 -14.13
N THR A 83 -5.10 -7.62 -13.14
CA THR A 83 -4.21 -7.17 -12.07
C THR A 83 -4.10 -8.28 -11.05
N ILE A 84 -2.86 -8.66 -10.71
CA ILE A 84 -2.58 -9.63 -9.64
C ILE A 84 -1.80 -8.90 -8.55
N ILE A 85 -2.31 -8.96 -7.32
CA ILE A 85 -1.66 -8.41 -6.14
C ILE A 85 -1.47 -9.55 -5.13
N ASP A 86 -0.22 -9.85 -4.79
CA ASP A 86 0.12 -10.83 -3.76
C ASP A 86 0.46 -10.11 -2.46
N ILE A 87 -0.27 -10.41 -1.39
CA ILE A 87 -0.02 -9.89 -0.05
C ILE A 87 0.53 -11.00 0.83
N LYS A 88 1.65 -10.72 1.50
CA LYS A 88 2.23 -11.60 2.52
C LYS A 88 2.32 -10.85 3.83
N ALA A 89 2.02 -11.54 4.92
CA ALA A 89 2.21 -11.08 6.28
C ALA A 89 2.98 -12.16 7.04
N LYS A 90 3.91 -11.75 7.90
CA LYS A 90 4.55 -12.65 8.87
C LYS A 90 4.95 -11.85 10.10
N ARG A 91 5.00 -12.53 11.24
CA ARG A 91 5.61 -12.02 12.47
C ARG A 91 7.08 -12.43 12.49
N THR A 92 7.97 -11.50 12.82
CA THR A 92 9.42 -11.71 12.94
C THR A 92 9.93 -11.02 14.19
N ASP A 93 10.32 -11.79 15.19
CA ASP A 93 10.78 -11.28 16.50
C ASP A 93 9.81 -10.20 17.04
N ASP A 94 10.26 -8.95 17.10
CA ASP A 94 9.51 -7.78 17.62
C ASP A 94 8.86 -6.92 16.50
N LEU A 95 8.67 -7.48 15.31
CA LEU A 95 8.11 -6.79 14.14
C LEU A 95 7.08 -7.63 13.40
N PHE A 96 6.09 -6.96 12.80
CA PHE A 96 5.31 -7.53 11.71
C PHE A 96 5.91 -7.07 10.37
N GLU A 97 6.17 -8.01 9.46
CA GLU A 97 6.64 -7.73 8.09
C GLU A 97 5.53 -8.01 7.09
N PHE A 98 5.31 -7.05 6.20
CA PHE A 98 4.34 -7.13 5.11
C PHE A 98 5.02 -6.98 3.76
N LYS A 99 4.54 -7.73 2.76
CA LYS A 99 4.94 -7.57 1.37
C LYS A 99 3.70 -7.46 0.49
N ILE A 100 3.69 -6.45 -0.37
CA ILE A 100 2.65 -6.24 -1.37
C ILE A 100 3.33 -6.20 -2.73
N ARG A 101 3.04 -7.21 -3.55
CA ARG A 101 3.62 -7.35 -4.88
C ARG A 101 2.54 -7.26 -5.94
N ASP A 102 2.73 -6.41 -6.94
CA ASP A 102 1.88 -6.32 -8.12
C ASP A 102 2.56 -6.90 -9.37
N ASN A 103 1.76 -7.32 -10.36
CA ASN A 103 2.24 -7.77 -11.68
C ASN A 103 2.30 -6.65 -12.74
N GLY A 104 2.32 -5.38 -12.33
CA GLY A 104 2.15 -4.23 -13.21
C GLY A 104 3.40 -3.89 -14.03
N ARG A 105 3.45 -2.64 -14.50
CA ARG A 105 4.51 -2.15 -15.39
C ARG A 105 5.88 -2.03 -14.72
N GLY A 106 5.97 -2.16 -13.39
CA GLY A 106 7.18 -1.92 -12.63
C GLY A 106 7.65 -0.45 -12.64
N ILE A 107 8.78 -0.20 -11.99
CA ILE A 107 9.35 1.13 -11.75
C ILE A 107 10.76 1.19 -12.34
N GLU A 108 11.09 2.30 -13.00
CA GLU A 108 12.43 2.58 -13.51
C GLU A 108 13.47 2.62 -12.37
N LYS A 109 14.66 2.06 -12.59
CA LYS A 109 15.68 1.90 -11.56
C LYS A 109 16.12 3.24 -10.96
N GLU A 110 16.16 4.28 -11.79
CA GLU A 110 16.52 5.65 -11.44
C GLU A 110 15.49 6.28 -10.49
N LYS A 111 14.22 5.84 -10.57
CA LYS A 111 13.12 6.36 -9.76
C LYS A 111 13.00 5.70 -8.40
N LEU A 112 13.53 4.48 -8.23
CA LEU A 112 13.46 3.73 -6.96
C LEU A 112 14.06 4.51 -5.79
N LYS A 113 15.09 5.33 -6.04
CA LYS A 113 15.75 6.12 -4.99
C LYS A 113 14.93 7.29 -4.48
N THR A 114 14.05 7.84 -5.33
CA THR A 114 13.31 9.07 -5.05
C THR A 114 11.82 8.83 -4.88
N ILE A 115 11.33 7.59 -5.01
CA ILE A 115 9.88 7.30 -5.08
C ILE A 115 9.12 7.65 -3.79
N PHE A 116 9.82 7.73 -2.66
CA PHE A 116 9.24 8.13 -1.38
C PHE A 116 9.37 9.65 -1.12
N GLU A 117 10.06 10.41 -1.97
CA GLU A 117 10.16 11.86 -1.83
C GLU A 117 8.80 12.52 -2.08
N LEU A 118 8.52 13.59 -1.35
CA LEU A 118 7.30 14.37 -1.51
C LEU A 118 7.23 14.94 -2.93
N PHE A 119 6.08 14.78 -3.60
CA PHE A 119 5.84 15.15 -5.00
C PHE A 119 6.61 14.33 -6.03
N ALA A 120 7.30 13.26 -5.62
CA ALA A 120 7.87 12.32 -6.55
C ALA A 120 6.75 11.66 -7.36
N THR A 121 6.80 11.88 -8.66
CA THR A 121 5.94 11.20 -9.63
C THR A 121 6.85 10.54 -10.64
N VAL A 122 6.50 9.33 -11.07
CA VAL A 122 7.31 8.55 -12.02
C VAL A 122 7.29 9.18 -13.42
N GLY A 123 6.72 10.38 -13.61
CA GLY A 123 6.62 11.08 -14.90
C GLY A 123 5.60 10.48 -15.87
N HIS A 124 5.23 9.21 -15.66
CA HIS A 124 4.19 8.52 -16.40
C HIS A 124 2.79 8.92 -15.91
N LEU A 125 1.88 9.08 -16.86
CA LEU A 125 0.45 9.21 -16.57
C LEU A 125 -0.10 7.87 -16.08
N ASP A 126 -1.06 7.92 -15.15
CA ASP A 126 -1.82 6.75 -14.73
C ASP A 126 -2.73 6.23 -15.86
N ASN A 127 -3.45 5.14 -15.58
CA ASN A 127 -4.37 4.53 -16.54
C ASN A 127 -5.53 5.44 -16.98
N GLU A 128 -5.76 6.56 -16.30
CA GLU A 128 -6.74 7.58 -16.66
C GLU A 128 -6.10 8.83 -17.29
N GLY A 129 -4.80 8.81 -17.60
CA GLY A 129 -4.09 9.94 -18.18
C GLY A 129 -3.80 11.06 -17.17
N LYS A 130 -3.94 10.82 -15.86
CA LYS A 130 -3.69 11.81 -14.80
C LYS A 130 -2.32 11.59 -14.17
N LYS A 131 -1.73 12.69 -13.69
CA LYS A 131 -0.50 12.66 -12.90
C LYS A 131 -0.89 12.45 -11.44
N GLY A 132 -0.31 11.46 -10.77
CA GLY A 132 -0.48 11.32 -9.32
C GLY A 132 0.04 12.56 -8.59
N HIS A 133 -0.52 12.90 -7.43
CA HIS A 133 -0.06 14.07 -6.66
C HIS A 133 1.33 13.88 -6.02
N GLY A 134 1.85 12.64 -6.00
CA GLY A 134 3.17 12.32 -5.44
C GLY A 134 3.22 12.38 -3.91
N ILE A 135 2.06 12.29 -3.25
CA ILE A 135 1.94 12.39 -1.79
C ILE A 135 1.85 10.99 -1.17
N GLY A 136 1.08 10.07 -1.76
CA GLY A 136 0.75 8.75 -1.19
C GLY A 136 1.94 7.95 -0.64
N LEU A 137 3.00 7.70 -1.42
CA LEU A 137 4.15 6.91 -0.93
C LEU A 137 4.98 7.63 0.13
N SER A 138 5.06 8.97 0.08
CA SER A 138 5.70 9.75 1.15
C SER A 138 4.89 9.69 2.45
N THR A 139 3.56 9.63 2.36
CA THR A 139 2.65 9.41 3.50
C THR A 139 2.85 8.02 4.07
N VAL A 140 2.90 6.99 3.21
CA VAL A 140 3.20 5.61 3.66
C VAL A 140 4.53 5.57 4.42
N GLN A 141 5.60 6.17 3.89
CA GLN A 141 6.90 6.18 4.57
C GLN A 141 6.84 6.86 5.95
N LYS A 142 6.10 7.96 6.09
CA LYS A 142 5.90 8.64 7.37
C LYS A 142 5.13 7.79 8.36
N ILE A 143 4.01 7.18 7.94
CA ILE A 143 3.16 6.35 8.82
C ILE A 143 3.94 5.13 9.29
N VAL A 144 4.63 4.43 8.38
CA VAL A 144 5.49 3.29 8.71
C VAL A 144 6.55 3.69 9.75
N GLY A 145 7.20 4.85 9.56
CA GLY A 145 8.16 5.37 10.52
C GLY A 145 7.55 5.68 11.90
N SER A 146 6.32 6.24 11.94
CA SER A 146 5.62 6.46 13.22
C SER A 146 5.23 5.18 13.94
N LEU A 147 4.99 4.09 13.20
CA LEU A 147 4.73 2.76 13.74
C LEU A 147 6.02 1.98 14.08
N GLY A 148 7.18 2.66 14.14
CA GLY A 148 8.45 2.05 14.51
C GLY A 148 9.09 1.15 13.45
N GLY A 149 8.60 1.22 12.21
CA GLY A 149 9.00 0.34 11.13
C GLY A 149 9.82 1.00 10.02
N THR A 150 10.05 0.25 8.94
CA THR A 150 10.72 0.74 7.72
C THR A 150 9.99 0.27 6.48
N ILE A 151 10.15 0.98 5.36
CA ILE A 151 9.61 0.57 4.06
C ILE A 151 10.70 0.59 2.98
N SER A 152 10.66 -0.38 2.09
CA SER A 152 11.53 -0.51 0.92
C SER A 152 10.74 -0.98 -0.29
N VAL A 153 11.35 -0.85 -1.48
CA VAL A 153 10.75 -1.28 -2.74
C VAL A 153 11.75 -2.06 -3.59
N SER A 154 11.29 -3.14 -4.19
CA SER A 154 11.98 -3.93 -5.21
C SER A 154 11.08 -3.98 -6.44
N SER A 155 11.60 -3.64 -7.62
CA SER A 155 10.79 -3.60 -8.83
C SER A 155 11.62 -3.94 -10.06
N LYS A 156 10.96 -4.53 -11.06
CA LYS A 156 11.51 -4.77 -12.39
C LYS A 156 10.58 -4.15 -13.42
N LEU A 157 11.11 -3.18 -14.17
CA LEU A 157 10.39 -2.54 -15.26
C LEU A 157 9.87 -3.59 -16.26
N GLY A 158 8.60 -3.42 -16.65
CA GLY A 158 7.80 -4.33 -17.47
C GLY A 158 7.23 -5.54 -16.74
N SER A 159 7.49 -5.73 -15.44
CA SER A 159 7.20 -6.99 -14.74
C SER A 159 6.48 -6.87 -13.40
N TYR A 160 7.04 -6.20 -12.40
CA TYR A 160 6.45 -6.17 -11.05
C TYR A 160 6.96 -4.99 -10.23
N SER A 161 6.19 -4.60 -9.21
CA SER A 161 6.69 -3.83 -8.06
C SER A 161 6.34 -4.56 -6.78
N GLU A 162 7.23 -4.52 -5.80
CA GLU A 162 7.08 -5.18 -4.51
C GLU A 162 7.49 -4.20 -3.41
N PHE A 163 6.52 -3.76 -2.61
CA PHE A 163 6.76 -2.95 -1.43
C PHE A 163 6.86 -3.88 -0.23
N THR A 164 7.95 -3.75 0.52
CA THR A 164 8.15 -4.46 1.79
C THR A 164 8.21 -3.44 2.91
N PHE A 165 7.35 -3.57 3.91
CA PHE A 165 7.39 -2.72 5.09
C PHE A 165 7.27 -3.52 6.38
N THR A 166 7.73 -2.92 7.46
CA THR A 166 7.58 -3.45 8.82
C THR A 166 6.81 -2.48 9.71
N ILE A 167 6.26 -2.98 10.82
CA ILE A 167 5.78 -2.18 11.95
C ILE A 167 6.20 -2.86 13.25
N ALA A 168 6.31 -2.10 14.33
CA ALA A 168 6.61 -2.63 15.66
C ALA A 168 5.49 -3.55 16.17
N ASP A 169 5.89 -4.66 16.77
CA ASP A 169 5.03 -5.56 17.55
C ASP A 169 5.33 -5.32 19.03
N VAL A 170 4.61 -4.37 19.62
CA VAL A 170 4.85 -3.82 20.98
C VAL A 170 3.61 -3.87 21.85
#